data_AF-A0A944RLE4-F1
#
_entry.id   AF-A0A944RLE4-F1
#
_cell.length_a   1.000
_cell.length_b   1.000
_cell.length_c   1.000
_cell.angle_alpha   90.00
_cell.angle_beta   90.00
_cell.angle_gamma   90.00
#
_symmetry.space_group_name_H-M   'P 1'
#
loop_
_entity.id
_entity.type
_entity.pdbx_description
1 polymer ?
#
loop_
_entity_poly.entity_id
_entity_poly.type
_entity_poly.pdbx_seq_one_letter_code
_entity_poly.pdbx_strand_id
1 'polypeptide(L)' 'MDDIPQPSENTLLGPDDPAVFEVVNEDGAAALQLVCDHASKVVPGALGNLGLDGAHFERHIAFDIGCADITRLL' A
#
# COMPACT_ATOMS: atom_id res chain seq x y z
N MET A 1 3.49 -5.44 32.27
CA MET A 1 3.69 -6.20 31.03
C MET A 1 2.32 -6.22 30.40
N ASP A 2 2.07 -5.20 29.60
CA ASP A 2 0.73 -4.86 29.14
C ASP A 2 0.26 -5.90 28.11
N ASP A 3 -1.01 -6.28 28.24
CA ASP A 3 -1.73 -7.24 27.44
C ASP A 3 -1.61 -6.86 25.95
N ILE A 4 -1.02 -7.72 25.12
CA ILE A 4 -0.98 -7.51 23.67
C ILE A 4 -2.39 -7.80 23.15
N PRO A 5 -3.12 -6.80 22.60
CA PRO A 5 -4.45 -7.05 22.07
C PRO A 5 -4.36 -8.10 20.96
N GLN A 6 -5.16 -9.16 21.12
CA GLN A 6 -5.28 -10.21 20.11
C GLN A 6 -5.90 -9.60 18.84
N PRO A 7 -5.38 -9.93 17.63
CA PRO A 7 -5.95 -9.42 16.40
C PRO A 7 -7.43 -9.83 16.31
N SER A 8 -8.31 -8.86 16.06
CA SER A 8 -9.73 -9.14 15.87
C SER A 8 -9.94 -10.04 14.67
N GLU A 9 -10.87 -11.00 14.76
CA GLU A 9 -11.35 -11.89 13.68
C GLU A 9 -11.82 -11.16 12.40
N ASN A 10 -11.93 -9.82 12.43
CA ASN A 10 -12.26 -9.00 11.27
C ASN A 10 -11.01 -8.73 10.43
N THR A 11 -10.90 -9.42 9.30
CA THR A 11 -9.91 -9.08 8.26
C THR A 11 -10.24 -7.71 7.65
N LEU A 12 -9.24 -6.83 7.56
CA LEU A 12 -9.41 -5.49 6.95
C LEU A 12 -9.42 -5.53 5.42
N LEU A 13 -8.90 -6.62 4.83
CA LEU A 13 -8.88 -6.85 3.40
C LEU A 13 -10.09 -7.69 2.97
N GLY A 14 -10.87 -7.17 2.04
CA GLY A 14 -11.94 -7.87 1.34
C GLY A 14 -11.48 -8.48 0.02
N PRO A 15 -12.31 -9.32 -0.62
CA PRO A 15 -12.01 -9.93 -1.92
C PRO A 15 -11.86 -8.92 -3.07
N ASP A 16 -12.39 -7.71 -2.90
CA ASP A 16 -12.31 -6.62 -3.90
C ASP A 16 -11.12 -5.67 -3.65
N ASP A 17 -10.38 -5.85 -2.56
CA ASP A 17 -9.18 -5.06 -2.29
C ASP A 17 -7.99 -5.56 -3.12
N PRO A 18 -7.07 -4.67 -3.53
CA PRO A 18 -5.86 -5.11 -4.21
C PRO A 18 -4.97 -5.95 -3.30
N ALA A 19 -4.05 -6.70 -3.91
CA ALA A 19 -2.98 -7.34 -3.15
C ALA A 19 -2.19 -6.30 -2.34
N VAL A 20 -1.74 -6.71 -1.15
CA VAL A 20 -1.00 -5.85 -0.20
C VAL A 20 0.37 -5.40 -0.73
N PHE A 21 0.90 -6.09 -1.74
CA PHE A 21 2.10 -5.71 -2.47
C PHE A 21 2.04 -6.31 -3.88
N GLU A 22 2.89 -5.81 -4.76
CA GLU A 22 3.19 -6.43 -6.05
C GLU A 22 4.69 -6.72 -6.15
N VAL A 23 5.03 -7.75 -6.92
CA VAL A 23 6.41 -8.04 -7.31
C VAL A 23 6.50 -7.87 -8.83
N VAL A 24 7.46 -7.07 -9.26
CA VAL A 24 7.76 -6.84 -10.67
C VAL A 24 9.19 -7.27 -10.92
N ASN A 25 9.44 -7.97 -12.03
CA ASN A 25 10.76 -8.47 -12.41
C ASN A 25 11.39 -9.41 -11.34
N GLU A 26 10.62 -10.40 -10.87
CA GLU A 26 11.02 -11.36 -9.82
C GLU A 26 12.35 -12.08 -10.14
N ASP A 27 12.59 -12.39 -11.41
CA ASP A 27 13.80 -13.06 -11.90
C ASP A 27 14.91 -12.08 -12.34
N GLY A 28 14.88 -10.83 -11.86
CA GLY A 28 15.85 -9.79 -12.21
C GLY A 28 17.29 -10.17 -11.89
N ALA A 29 18.21 -9.96 -12.85
CA ALA A 29 19.62 -10.36 -12.71
C ALA A 29 20.55 -9.25 -12.17
N ALA A 30 20.03 -8.04 -11.95
CA ALA A 30 20.82 -6.93 -11.41
C ALA A 30 21.14 -7.17 -9.93
N ALA A 31 22.32 -6.73 -9.47
CA ALA A 31 22.66 -6.72 -8.04
C ALA A 31 22.00 -5.53 -7.31
N LEU A 32 20.71 -5.30 -7.57
CA LEU A 32 19.91 -4.19 -7.06
C LEU A 32 18.47 -4.66 -6.84
N GLN A 33 17.93 -4.38 -5.65
CA GLN A 33 16.51 -4.54 -5.35
C GLN A 33 15.90 -3.16 -5.15
N LEU A 34 14.88 -2.83 -5.93
CA LEU A 34 14.07 -1.64 -5.72
C LEU A 34 12.85 -1.99 -4.87
N VAL A 35 12.47 -1.05 -4.00
CA VAL A 35 11.27 -1.14 -3.14
C VAL A 35 10.60 0.24 -3.15
N CYS A 36 9.27 0.30 -3.29
CA CYS A 36 8.49 1.49 -2.93
C CYS A 36 7.32 1.11 -2.03
N ASP A 37 7.43 1.48 -0.75
CA ASP A 37 6.39 1.22 0.25
C ASP A 37 5.15 2.12 0.05
N HIS A 38 5.37 3.37 -0.37
CA HIS A 38 4.30 4.36 -0.58
C HIS A 38 3.83 4.42 -2.04
N ALA A 39 3.74 3.28 -2.71
CA ALA A 39 3.44 3.17 -4.14
C ALA A 39 1.97 3.47 -4.52
N SER A 40 1.05 3.40 -3.56
CA SER A 40 -0.39 3.49 -3.81
C SER A 40 -1.11 4.22 -2.70
N LYS A 41 -2.21 4.90 -3.07
CA LYS A 41 -3.16 5.57 -2.16
C LYS A 41 -4.41 4.74 -1.87
N VAL A 42 -4.48 3.49 -2.35
CA VAL A 42 -5.66 2.65 -2.19
C VAL A 42 -5.84 2.29 -0.72
N VAL A 43 -7.06 2.47 -0.23
CA VAL A 43 -7.46 2.12 1.14
C VAL A 43 -8.37 0.89 1.07
N PRO A 44 -8.18 -0.13 1.93
CA PRO A 44 -9.07 -1.26 2.02
C PRO A 44 -10.53 -0.84 2.23
N GLY A 45 -11.46 -1.47 1.52
CA GLY A 45 -12.88 -1.08 1.54
C GLY A 45 -13.49 -1.05 2.94
N ALA A 46 -13.04 -1.93 3.84
CA ALA A 46 -13.47 -1.98 5.23
C ALA A 46 -13.19 -0.69 6.03
N LEU A 47 -12.23 0.13 5.57
CA LEU A 47 -11.83 1.39 6.21
C LEU A 47 -12.45 2.63 5.54
N GLY A 48 -13.18 2.45 4.44
CA GLY A 48 -13.79 3.54 3.68
C GLY A 48 -12.74 4.58 3.23
N ASN A 49 -13.03 5.86 3.47
CA ASN A 49 -12.14 6.97 3.16
C ASN A 49 -11.38 7.50 4.39
N LEU A 50 -11.26 6.72 5.47
CA LEU A 50 -10.63 7.14 6.73
C LEU A 50 -11.23 8.42 7.35
N GLY A 51 -12.42 8.84 6.93
CA GLY A 51 -13.02 10.12 7.33
C GLY A 51 -12.43 11.36 6.65
N LEU A 52 -11.67 11.19 5.56
CA LEU A 52 -11.03 12.27 4.80
C LEU A 52 -11.78 12.60 3.51
N ASP A 53 -11.73 13.87 3.09
CA ASP A 53 -12.20 14.28 1.76
C ASP A 53 -11.32 13.69 0.65
N GLY A 54 -11.91 13.42 -0.52
CA GLY A 54 -11.25 12.82 -1.68
C GLY A 54 -9.99 13.58 -2.11
N ALA A 55 -9.99 14.91 -1.98
CA ALA A 55 -8.83 15.75 -2.29
C ALA A 55 -7.57 15.41 -1.48
N HIS A 56 -7.71 14.78 -0.31
CA HIS A 56 -6.57 14.31 0.49
C HIS A 56 -5.84 13.14 -0.16
N PHE A 57 -6.56 12.26 -0.87
CA PHE A 57 -5.99 11.09 -1.54
C PHE A 57 -5.20 11.47 -2.80
N GLU A 58 -5.38 12.67 -3.34
CA GLU A 58 -4.60 13.18 -4.48
C GLU A 58 -3.30 13.90 -4.07
N ARG A 59 -2.91 13.82 -2.80
CA ARG A 59 -1.76 14.55 -2.24
C ARG A 59 -0.76 13.58 -1.62
N HIS A 60 0.46 14.06 -1.40
CA HIS A 60 1.58 13.28 -0.85
C HIS A 60 1.29 12.65 0.53
N ILE A 61 0.26 13.11 1.24
CA ILE A 61 -0.15 12.53 2.51
C ILE A 61 -0.71 11.10 2.36
N ALA A 62 -1.16 10.72 1.17
CA ALA A 62 -1.76 9.42 0.91
C ALA A 62 -0.79 8.43 0.21
N PHE A 63 0.23 8.94 -0.49
CA PHE A 63 1.23 8.14 -1.22
C PHE A 63 2.35 9.06 -1.74
N ASP A 64 3.49 8.48 -2.15
CA ASP A 64 4.57 9.23 -2.76
C ASP A 64 4.33 9.39 -4.27
N ILE A 65 3.85 10.57 -4.67
CA ILE A 65 3.43 10.87 -6.04
C ILE A 65 4.58 10.60 -7.02
N GLY A 66 4.38 9.63 -7.91
CA GLY A 66 5.33 9.23 -8.95
C GLY A 66 6.38 8.20 -8.53
N CYS A 67 6.46 7.77 -7.26
CA CYS A 67 7.45 6.76 -6.86
C CYS A 67 7.24 5.46 -7.63
N ALA A 68 5.99 5.01 -7.73
CA ALA A 68 5.67 3.71 -8.30
C ALA A 68 6.05 3.66 -9.79
N ASP A 69 5.86 4.77 -10.50
CA ASP A 69 6.22 4.88 -11.92
C ASP A 69 7.73 4.86 -12.12
N ILE A 70 8.48 5.61 -11.31
CA ILE A 70 9.95 5.62 -11.37
C ILE A 70 10.53 4.26 -10.96
N THR A 71 10.00 3.64 -9.91
CA THR A 71 10.42 2.31 -9.45
C THR A 71 10.21 1.24 -10.51
N ARG A 72 9.12 1.29 -11.27
CA ARG A 72 8.86 0.33 -12.37
C ARG A 72 9.67 0.63 -13.63
N LEU A 73 10.19 1.85 -13.79
CA LEU A 73 10.99 2.24 -14.95
C LEU A 73 12.45 1.74 -14.86
N LEU A 74 12.98 1.57 -13.65
CA LEU A 74 14.37 1.23 -13.36
C LEU A 74 14.57 -0.28 -13.19
#